data_AF-A0A8C9PBU5-F1
#
_entry.id   AF-A0A8C9PBU5-F1
#
_cell.length_a   1.000
_cell.length_b   1.000
_cell.length_c   1.000
_cell.angle_alpha   90.00
_cell.angle_beta   90.00
_cell.angle_gamma   90.00
#
_symmetry.space_group_name_H-M   'P 1'
#
loop_
_entity.id
_entity.type
_entity.pdbx_description
1 polymer ?
#
loop_
_entity_poly.entity_id
_entity_poly.type
_entity_poly.pdbx_seq_one_letter_code
_entity_poly.pdbx_strand_id
1 'polypeptide(L)'
;VLRSMPLCQKGAAAKGSKPHRDRAQPMADMGGLKVLLHWAGPSGGEPWVTFSKTSLTAEEVCIHIAHKVGITPPCFNLFALFDAQAQVWLPPNHILEVSRDTSLTLYFRMRFYFRNWHGMNPQEPAVYRCGLPGAETSSEPTEQGVQLLDPASFEYLFEQV
;
A
#
# COMPACT_ATOMS: atom_id res chain seq x y z
N VAL A 1 -50.71 -50.30 21.04
CA VAL A 1 -49.96 -51.31 20.28
C VAL A 1 -48.50 -51.19 20.67
N LEU A 2 -47.99 -52.21 21.36
CA LEU A 2 -46.58 -52.37 21.77
C LEU A 2 -45.67 -52.36 20.54
N ARG A 3 -44.49 -51.73 20.63
CA ARG A 3 -43.27 -52.31 20.05
C ARG A 3 -42.05 -51.97 20.90
N SER A 4 -41.33 -53.04 21.20
CA SER A 4 -40.19 -53.19 22.09
C SER A 4 -38.91 -52.56 21.55
N MET A 5 -38.03 -52.16 22.49
CA MET A 5 -36.61 -51.79 22.29
C MET A 5 -35.75 -53.02 21.89
N PRO A 6 -34.43 -52.88 21.56
CA PRO A 6 -33.43 -52.69 22.63
C PRO A 6 -32.21 -51.78 22.33
N LEU A 7 -31.70 -51.26 23.45
CA LEU A 7 -30.35 -50.83 23.82
C LEU A 7 -29.15 -51.26 22.94
N CYS A 8 -28.22 -50.31 22.77
CA CYS A 8 -26.78 -50.58 22.74
C CYS A 8 -26.07 -49.64 23.72
N GLN A 9 -25.51 -50.22 24.79
CA GLN A 9 -24.56 -49.59 25.70
C GLN A 9 -23.11 -49.93 25.29
N LYS A 10 -22.23 -48.93 25.39
CA LYS A 10 -20.76 -49.01 25.63
C LYS A 10 -20.33 -47.55 25.75
N GLY A 11 -19.61 -47.03 26.74
CA GLY A 11 -18.77 -47.56 27.80
C GLY A 11 -17.80 -46.40 28.11
N ALA A 12 -17.59 -46.06 29.38
CA ALA A 12 -16.85 -44.88 29.81
C ALA A 12 -15.33 -44.99 29.56
N ALA A 13 -14.68 -43.85 29.29
CA ALA A 13 -13.30 -43.58 29.70
C ALA A 13 -13.03 -42.07 29.70
N ALA A 14 -12.83 -41.51 30.90
CA ALA A 14 -12.19 -40.22 31.07
C ALA A 14 -10.69 -40.37 30.80
N LYS A 15 -10.13 -39.50 29.96
CA LYS A 15 -8.71 -39.16 29.97
C LYS A 15 -8.54 -37.72 29.49
N GLY A 16 -8.31 -36.83 30.44
CA GLY A 16 -7.85 -35.48 30.16
C GLY A 16 -6.53 -35.55 29.40
N SER A 17 -6.46 -34.89 28.26
CA SER A 17 -5.22 -34.60 27.54
C SER A 17 -5.26 -33.14 27.15
N LYS A 18 -4.29 -32.41 27.71
CA LYS A 18 -4.07 -30.96 27.54
C LYS A 18 -4.09 -30.60 26.05
N PRO A 19 -4.64 -29.43 25.66
CA PRO A 19 -4.37 -28.92 24.33
C PRO A 19 -2.87 -28.60 24.23
N HIS A 20 -2.17 -29.30 23.35
CA HIS A 20 -0.83 -28.93 22.92
C HIS A 20 -0.97 -27.62 22.16
N ARG A 21 -0.78 -26.53 22.91
CA ARG A 21 -0.74 -25.18 22.42
C ARG A 21 0.57 -25.01 21.66
N ASP A 22 0.65 -25.54 20.45
CA ASP A 22 1.66 -25.10 19.48
C ASP A 22 1.21 -23.74 18.94
N ARG A 23 1.19 -22.77 19.86
CA ARG A 23 1.14 -21.37 19.51
C ARG A 23 2.53 -21.12 18.95
N ALA A 24 2.64 -21.19 17.62
CA ALA A 24 3.68 -20.48 16.89
C ALA A 24 3.80 -19.13 17.58
N GLN A 25 4.89 -18.96 18.33
CA GLN A 25 5.15 -17.72 19.03
C GLN A 25 5.14 -16.66 17.95
N PRO A 26 4.47 -15.51 18.14
CA PRO A 26 4.70 -14.38 17.26
C PRO A 26 6.21 -14.17 17.26
N MET A 27 6.84 -14.40 16.11
CA MET A 27 8.26 -14.13 15.97
C MET A 27 8.47 -12.73 16.51
N ALA A 28 9.39 -12.62 17.46
CA ALA A 28 9.71 -11.38 18.14
C ALA A 28 9.71 -10.23 17.14
N ASP A 29 9.10 -9.12 17.56
CA ASP A 29 9.10 -7.83 16.86
C ASP A 29 10.56 -7.42 16.60
N MET A 30 11.12 -7.96 15.52
CA MET A 30 12.47 -7.63 15.07
C MET A 30 12.35 -6.23 14.50
N GLY A 31 12.93 -5.25 15.20
CA GLY A 31 12.90 -3.84 14.82
C GLY A 31 13.17 -3.64 13.34
N GLY A 32 12.48 -2.67 12.78
CA GLY A 32 12.29 -2.55 11.33
C GLY A 32 11.54 -1.27 10.99
N LEU A 33 11.72 -0.82 9.75
CA LEU A 33 10.90 0.25 9.18
C LEU A 33 9.65 -0.40 8.59
N LYS A 34 8.48 -0.05 9.15
CA LYS A 34 7.17 -0.42 8.60
C LYS A 34 6.61 0.77 7.83
N VAL A 35 6.36 0.59 6.53
CA VAL A 35 5.69 1.61 5.72
C VAL A 35 4.29 1.14 5.39
N LEU A 36 3.30 1.84 5.93
CA LEU A 36 1.88 1.59 5.71
C LEU A 36 1.46 2.07 4.33
N LEU A 37 0.56 1.30 3.71
CA LEU A 37 0.00 1.56 2.40
C LEU A 37 -1.51 1.80 2.52
N HIS A 38 -2.02 2.76 1.76
CA HIS A 38 -3.46 2.93 1.58
C HIS A 38 -4.04 1.85 0.66
N TRP A 39 -3.26 1.44 -0.35
CA TRP A 39 -3.63 0.36 -1.27
C TRP A 39 -2.43 -0.57 -1.48
N ALA A 40 -2.67 -1.90 -1.38
CA ALA A 40 -1.62 -2.91 -1.52
C ALA A 40 -1.25 -3.21 -2.99
N GLY A 41 -1.96 -2.61 -3.94
CA GLY A 41 -1.82 -2.89 -5.36
C GLY A 41 -2.73 -4.03 -5.85
N PRO A 42 -2.68 -4.35 -7.16
CA PRO A 42 -3.62 -5.27 -7.80
C PRO A 42 -3.51 -6.71 -7.32
N SER A 43 -2.33 -7.13 -6.84
CA SER A 43 -2.14 -8.46 -6.25
C SER A 43 -2.66 -8.58 -4.82
N GLY A 44 -3.10 -7.47 -4.20
CA GLY A 44 -3.49 -7.42 -2.80
C GLY A 44 -2.34 -7.74 -1.84
N GLY A 45 -2.69 -8.21 -0.65
CA GLY A 45 -1.75 -8.57 0.41
C GLY A 45 -1.79 -7.60 1.59
N GLU A 46 -0.74 -7.66 2.41
CA GLU A 46 -0.65 -6.82 3.60
C GLU A 46 -0.59 -5.32 3.21
N PRO A 47 -1.35 -4.43 3.89
CA PRO A 47 -1.35 -2.99 3.63
C PRO A 47 -0.11 -2.31 4.24
N TRP A 48 1.05 -2.97 4.17
CA TRP A 48 2.34 -2.43 4.57
C TRP A 48 3.50 -3.17 3.91
N VAL A 49 4.66 -2.52 3.90
CA VAL A 49 5.95 -3.11 3.55
C VAL A 49 6.91 -2.94 4.71
N THR A 50 7.58 -4.02 5.10
CA THR A 50 8.61 -3.98 6.15
C THR A 50 10.00 -4.02 5.52
N PHE A 51 10.87 -3.11 5.95
CA PHE A 51 12.26 -3.04 5.56
C PHE A 51 13.16 -3.40 6.74
N SER A 52 14.13 -4.28 6.48
CA SER A 52 15.16 -4.73 7.44
C SER A 52 16.58 -4.36 7.03
N LYS A 53 16.75 -3.62 5.92
CA LYS A 53 18.05 -3.10 5.47
C LYS A 53 18.51 -2.00 6.41
N THR A 54 19.81 -1.97 6.72
CA THR A 54 20.40 -1.13 7.76
C THR A 54 20.35 0.38 7.46
N SER A 55 20.33 0.78 6.19
CA SER A 55 20.23 2.19 5.78
C SER A 55 19.59 2.28 4.39
N LEU A 56 18.52 3.07 4.28
CA LEU A 56 17.83 3.35 3.01
C LEU A 56 17.48 4.83 2.95
N THR A 57 17.53 5.41 1.75
CA THR A 57 16.93 6.72 1.52
C THR A 57 15.41 6.62 1.43
N ALA A 58 14.71 7.70 1.76
CA ALA A 58 13.26 7.79 1.57
C ALA A 58 12.87 7.56 0.09
N GLU A 59 13.69 8.03 -0.86
CA GLU A 59 13.50 7.79 -2.29
C GLU A 59 13.57 6.30 -2.65
N GLU A 60 14.58 5.57 -2.18
CA GLU A 60 14.71 4.12 -2.44
C GLU A 60 13.50 3.34 -1.90
N VAL A 61 13.01 3.72 -0.72
CA VAL A 61 11.80 3.15 -0.12
C VAL A 61 10.58 3.45 -0.99
N CYS A 62 10.41 4.70 -1.43
CA CYS A 62 9.32 5.10 -2.32
C CYS A 62 9.35 4.35 -3.65
N ILE A 63 10.52 4.22 -4.30
CA ILE A 63 10.68 3.48 -5.57
C ILE A 63 10.31 2.01 -5.36
N HIS A 64 10.78 1.38 -4.28
CA HIS A 64 10.47 -0.02 -3.98
C HIS A 64 8.97 -0.25 -3.82
N ILE A 65 8.30 0.61 -3.05
CA ILE A 65 6.85 0.53 -2.83
C ILE A 65 6.10 0.80 -4.12
N ALA A 66 6.45 1.84 -4.86
CA ALA A 66 5.81 2.23 -6.12
C ALA A 66 5.82 1.08 -7.13
N HIS A 67 6.97 0.41 -7.30
CA HIS A 67 7.06 -0.79 -8.14
C HIS A 67 6.16 -1.92 -7.64
N LYS A 68 6.10 -2.16 -6.33
CA LYS A 68 5.25 -3.21 -5.74
C LYS A 68 3.76 -2.96 -6.01
N VAL A 69 3.30 -1.70 -5.90
CA VAL A 69 1.88 -1.35 -6.10
C VAL A 69 1.51 -1.11 -7.57
N GLY A 70 2.48 -1.15 -8.48
CA GLY A 70 2.27 -0.99 -9.92
C GLY A 70 2.26 0.47 -10.42
N ILE A 71 2.69 1.43 -9.59
CA ILE A 71 2.90 2.81 -10.02
C ILE A 71 4.07 2.84 -11.03
N THR A 72 3.94 3.63 -12.09
CA THR A 72 4.95 3.74 -13.14
C THR A 72 5.96 4.85 -12.86
N PRO A 73 7.19 4.77 -13.40
CA PRO A 73 8.24 5.77 -13.13
C PRO A 73 7.85 7.24 -13.34
N PRO A 74 7.06 7.62 -14.37
CA PRO A 74 6.58 9.01 -14.52
C PRO A 74 5.76 9.55 -13.33
N CYS A 75 5.22 8.67 -12.49
CA CYS A 75 4.39 9.02 -11.34
C CYS A 75 5.12 8.90 -10.00
N PHE A 76 6.35 8.36 -9.96
CA PHE A 76 7.10 8.17 -8.70
C PHE A 76 7.24 9.45 -7.88
N ASN A 77 7.53 10.55 -8.56
CA ASN A 77 7.76 11.85 -7.94
C ASN A 77 6.51 12.48 -7.33
N LEU A 78 5.31 11.90 -7.52
CA LEU A 78 4.08 12.35 -6.87
C LEU A 78 3.97 11.84 -5.43
N PHE A 79 4.73 10.79 -5.08
CA PHE A 79 4.65 10.10 -3.81
C PHE A 79 5.84 10.42 -2.89
N ALA A 80 5.60 10.36 -1.59
CA ALA A 80 6.61 10.55 -0.55
C ALA A 80 6.24 9.77 0.73
N LEU A 81 7.16 9.77 1.69
CA LEU A 81 6.93 9.22 3.02
C LEU A 81 6.45 10.29 3.99
N PHE A 82 5.41 9.95 4.76
CA PHE A 82 4.83 10.79 5.79
C PHE A 82 4.96 10.11 7.16
N ASP A 83 5.55 10.83 8.12
CA ASP A 83 5.55 10.44 9.52
C ASP A 83 4.30 11.02 10.19
N ALA A 84 3.36 10.14 10.54
CA ALA A 84 2.11 10.53 11.18
C ALA A 84 2.26 10.91 12.66
N GLN A 85 3.32 10.48 13.35
CA GLN A 85 3.59 10.87 14.73
C GLN A 85 4.15 12.28 14.79
N ALA A 86 5.15 12.55 13.95
CA ALA A 86 5.78 13.88 13.88
C ALA A 86 5.00 14.87 13.00
N GLN A 87 4.03 14.41 12.22
CA GLN A 87 3.26 15.21 11.24
C GLN A 87 4.17 15.89 10.21
N VAL A 88 5.22 15.19 9.76
CA VAL A 88 6.19 15.71 8.78
C VAL A 88 6.33 14.80 7.58
N TRP A 89 6.68 15.40 6.44
CA TRP A 89 7.08 14.67 5.24
C TRP A 89 8.60 14.53 5.21
N LEU A 90 9.08 13.34 4.87
CA LEU A 90 10.51 13.12 4.72
C LEU A 90 10.99 13.65 3.36
N PRO A 91 12.14 14.35 3.29
CA PRO A 91 12.76 14.67 2.02
C PRO A 91 13.29 13.39 1.36
N PRO A 92 13.35 13.32 0.01
CA PRO A 92 13.73 12.10 -0.71
C PRO A 92 15.14 11.59 -0.36
N ASN A 93 16.05 12.50 0.01
CA ASN A 93 17.42 12.19 0.43
C ASN A 93 17.54 11.86 1.94
N HIS A 94 16.44 11.79 2.69
CA HIS A 94 16.48 11.44 4.11
C HIS A 94 16.95 9.99 4.28
N ILE A 95 17.95 9.78 5.12
CA ILE A 95 18.48 8.46 5.43
C ILE A 95 17.68 7.87 6.61
N LEU A 96 17.00 6.77 6.35
CA LEU A 96 16.25 5.98 7.31
C LEU A 96 17.18 4.91 7.90
N GLU A 97 17.60 5.12 9.13
CA GLU A 97 18.37 4.13 9.89
C GLU A 97 17.42 3.11 10.52
N VAL A 98 17.46 1.89 10.00
CA VAL A 98 16.65 0.78 10.51
C VAL A 98 17.49 0.01 11.51
N SER A 99 17.23 0.22 12.81
CA SER A 99 17.86 -0.55 13.87
C SER A 99 16.94 -1.67 14.37
N ARG A 100 17.51 -2.71 14.98
CA ARG A 100 16.72 -3.80 15.58
C ARG A 100 15.95 -3.37 16.83
N ASP A 101 16.28 -2.21 17.37
CA ASP A 101 15.75 -1.68 18.62
C ASP A 101 14.75 -0.53 18.40
N THR A 102 14.62 -0.03 17.16
CA THR A 102 13.66 1.02 16.78
C THR A 102 12.63 0.51 15.78
N SER A 103 11.35 0.68 16.13
CA SER A 103 10.24 0.52 15.21
C SER A 103 9.82 1.89 14.68
N LEU A 104 10.10 2.15 13.41
CA LEU A 104 9.64 3.37 12.72
C LEU A 104 8.45 3.01 11.84
N THR A 105 7.34 3.75 11.98
CA THR A 105 6.15 3.56 11.16
C THR A 105 5.89 4.82 10.33
N LEU A 106 5.91 4.68 9.01
CA LEU A 106 5.67 5.76 8.05
C LEU A 106 4.48 5.39 7.15
N TYR A 107 3.93 6.37 6.44
CA TYR A 107 2.94 6.17 5.39
C TYR A 107 3.55 6.51 4.03
N PHE A 108 3.34 5.64 3.04
CA PHE A 108 3.56 6.00 1.64
C PHE A 108 2.32 6.73 1.13
N ARG A 109 2.47 7.97 0.64
CA ARG A 109 1.33 8.81 0.24
C ARG A 109 1.65 9.68 -0.97
N MET A 110 0.63 9.96 -1.77
CA MET A 110 0.68 11.04 -2.76
C MET A 110 0.80 12.37 -2.02
N ARG A 111 1.90 13.09 -2.27
CA ARG A 111 2.24 14.38 -1.67
C ARG A 111 1.96 15.53 -2.63
N PHE A 112 2.26 15.34 -3.91
CA PHE A 112 2.09 16.37 -4.93
C PHE A 112 0.80 16.09 -5.69
N TYR A 113 -0.20 16.93 -5.44
CA TYR A 113 -1.53 16.80 -6.00
C TYR A 113 -1.93 18.05 -6.77
N PHE A 114 -2.54 17.85 -7.95
CA PHE A 114 -3.03 18.92 -8.79
C PHE A 114 -4.55 18.84 -8.82
N ARG A 115 -5.24 19.93 -8.45
CA ARG A 115 -6.70 19.98 -8.51
C ARG A 115 -7.18 19.88 -9.96
N ASN A 116 -8.38 19.31 -10.14
CA ASN A 116 -9.01 19.14 -11.44
C ASN A 116 -8.14 18.37 -12.47
N TRP A 117 -7.25 17.49 -12.01
CA TRP A 117 -6.45 16.61 -12.87
C TRP A 117 -7.31 15.70 -13.78
N HIS A 118 -8.54 15.40 -13.37
CA HIS A 118 -9.52 14.63 -14.12
C HIS A 118 -10.32 15.49 -15.13
N GLY A 119 -10.19 16.82 -15.09
CA GLY A 119 -10.83 17.74 -16.06
C GLY A 119 -12.36 17.75 -16.05
N MET A 120 -13.00 17.32 -14.96
CA MET A 120 -14.47 17.23 -14.87
C MET A 120 -15.12 18.51 -14.33
N ASN A 121 -14.34 19.42 -13.74
CA ASN A 121 -14.85 20.71 -13.33
C ASN A 121 -14.60 21.75 -14.44
N PRO A 122 -15.63 22.21 -15.16
CA PRO A 122 -15.47 23.20 -16.22
C PRO A 122 -15.12 24.61 -15.70
N GLN A 123 -15.22 24.84 -14.39
CA GLN A 123 -14.87 26.13 -13.76
C GLN A 123 -13.38 26.23 -13.38
N GLU A 124 -12.65 25.11 -13.38
CA GLU A 124 -11.22 25.07 -13.06
C GLU A 124 -10.43 24.68 -14.32
N PRO A 125 -9.19 25.16 -14.51
CA PRO A 125 -8.33 24.72 -15.61
C PRO A 125 -8.07 23.20 -15.56
N ALA A 126 -7.97 22.56 -16.72
CA ALA A 126 -7.53 21.16 -16.81
C ALA A 126 -6.01 21.05 -16.54
N VAL A 127 -5.57 19.91 -16.00
CA VAL A 127 -4.15 19.64 -15.73
C VAL A 127 -3.71 18.38 -16.47
N TYR A 128 -2.64 18.50 -17.24
CA TYR A 128 -2.08 17.42 -18.05
C TYR A 128 -0.55 17.55 -18.15
N ARG A 129 0.11 16.45 -18.52
CA ARG A 129 1.55 16.44 -18.86
C ARG A 129 1.74 16.89 -20.31
N CYS A 130 2.87 17.52 -20.62
CA CYS A 130 3.18 17.94 -21.98
C CYS A 130 3.22 16.73 -22.94
N GLY A 131 2.52 16.84 -24.07
CA GLY A 131 2.56 15.86 -25.16
C GLY A 131 3.76 16.06 -26.08
N LEU A 132 3.96 15.12 -27.01
CA LEU A 132 4.96 15.26 -28.07
C LEU A 132 4.54 16.35 -29.06
N PRO A 133 5.45 17.24 -29.51
CA PRO A 133 5.13 18.18 -30.57
C PRO A 133 4.95 17.46 -31.92
N GLY A 134 3.80 17.65 -32.59
CA GLY A 134 3.67 17.36 -34.02
C GLY A 134 2.84 16.13 -34.46
N ALA A 135 1.99 15.56 -33.61
CA ALA A 135 1.01 14.54 -34.04
C ALA A 135 -0.27 15.19 -34.62
N GLU A 136 -0.11 16.15 -35.53
CA GLU A 136 -1.22 16.86 -36.17
C GLU A 136 -1.64 16.12 -37.46
N THR A 137 -2.43 15.06 -37.33
CA THR A 137 -3.17 14.48 -38.47
C THR A 137 -4.63 14.22 -38.13
N SER A 138 -5.31 15.23 -37.60
CA SER A 138 -6.78 15.34 -37.69
C SER A 138 -7.19 16.75 -37.30
N SER A 139 -8.10 17.33 -38.06
CA SER A 139 -8.65 18.67 -37.89
C SER A 139 -9.57 18.77 -36.66
N GLU A 140 -9.03 18.63 -35.46
CA GLU A 140 -9.53 19.18 -34.19
C GLU A 140 -8.31 19.48 -33.32
N PRO A 141 -8.23 20.65 -32.65
CA PRO A 141 -7.09 20.98 -31.80
C PRO A 141 -7.09 20.00 -30.63
N THR A 142 -6.24 18.99 -30.71
CA THR A 142 -6.13 18.01 -29.63
C THR A 142 -5.22 18.64 -28.57
N GLU A 143 -5.72 19.65 -27.85
CA GLU A 143 -5.09 20.21 -26.64
C GLU A 143 -5.08 19.17 -25.48
N GLN A 144 -5.31 17.89 -25.75
CA GLN A 144 -5.24 16.83 -24.75
C GLN A 144 -3.77 16.43 -24.55
N GLY A 145 -3.11 17.04 -23.58
CA GLY A 145 -1.85 16.53 -23.05
C GLY A 145 -1.97 15.11 -22.47
N VAL A 146 -0.84 14.55 -22.05
CA VAL A 146 -0.79 13.18 -21.51
C VAL A 146 -1.41 13.14 -20.11
N GLN A 147 -2.14 12.08 -19.79
CA GLN A 147 -2.76 11.87 -18.49
C GLN A 147 -1.74 12.03 -17.35
N LEU A 148 -2.15 12.70 -16.27
CA LEU A 148 -1.25 13.00 -15.14
C LEU A 148 -0.90 11.74 -14.33
N LEU A 149 -1.92 10.91 -14.08
CA LEU A 149 -1.86 9.71 -13.24
C LEU A 149 -1.97 8.46 -14.12
N ASP A 150 -1.17 7.45 -13.79
CA ASP A 150 -1.38 6.10 -14.29
C ASP A 150 -2.50 5.38 -13.49
N PRO A 151 -3.01 4.21 -13.95
CA PRO A 151 -4.10 3.52 -13.27
C PRO A 151 -3.81 3.19 -11.80
N ALA A 152 -2.60 2.74 -11.48
CA ALA A 152 -2.22 2.40 -10.12
C ALA A 152 -2.14 3.63 -9.21
N SER A 153 -1.65 4.76 -9.73
CA SER A 153 -1.58 6.03 -9.01
C SER A 153 -2.97 6.59 -8.73
N PHE A 154 -3.91 6.43 -9.67
CA PHE A 154 -5.31 6.79 -9.47
C PHE A 154 -5.95 5.95 -8.37
N GLU A 155 -5.80 4.63 -8.44
CA GLU A 155 -6.40 3.70 -7.47
C GLU A 155 -5.80 3.89 -6.08
N TYR A 156 -4.48 4.14 -6.00
CA TYR A 156 -3.82 4.52 -4.76
C TYR A 156 -4.36 5.83 -4.18
N LEU A 157 -4.54 6.85 -5.03
CA LEU A 157 -5.09 8.13 -4.60
C LEU A 157 -6.53 7.97 -4.06
N PHE A 158 -7.35 7.14 -4.71
CA PHE A 158 -8.72 6.87 -4.29
C PHE A 158 -8.79 6.25 -2.88
N GLU A 159 -7.93 5.28 -2.57
CA GLU A 159 -7.87 4.65 -1.24
C GLU A 159 -7.20 5.55 -0.18
N GLN A 160 -6.48 6.59 -0.59
CA GLN A 160 -5.79 7.49 0.33
C GLN A 160 -6.68 8.60 0.91
N VAL A 161 -7.71 9.04 0.17
CA VAL A 161 -8.55 10.21 0.50
C VAL A 161 -9.65 9.93 1.53
#